data_AF-A0A9D0XU60-F1
#
_entry.id   AF-A0A9D0XU60-F1
#
_cell.length_a   1.000
_cell.length_b   1.000
_cell.length_c   1.000
_cell.angle_alpha   90.00
_cell.angle_beta   90.00
_cell.angle_gamma   90.00
#
_symmetry.space_group_name_H-M   'P 1'
#
loop_
_entity.id
_entity.type
_entity.pdbx_description
1 polymer ?
#
loop_
_entity_poly.entity_id
_entity_poly.type
_entity_poly.pdbx_seq_one_letter_code
_entity_poly.pdbx_strand_id
1 'polypeptide(L)'
;MKKILAGAAVAVALNLTACSTMATQSPQTYDAVVADAVTTNAEAAKLGNIWKQKKMKLAYVDHYLDLAKKAKDKGDEAAALKWAKEAQKIAHAQVAQSKAGETLKAGWEK
;
A
#
# COMPACT_ATOMS: atom_id res chain seq x y z
N MET A 1 -10.68 -58.23 15.67
CA MET A 1 -12.10 -58.12 15.23
C MET A 1 -12.48 -56.65 15.11
N LYS A 2 -13.13 -56.28 13.99
CA LYS A 2 -13.94 -55.05 13.73
C LYS A 2 -13.20 -53.70 13.86
N LYS A 3 -12.82 -53.01 12.75
CA LYS A 3 -13.62 -52.09 11.90
C LYS A 3 -14.41 -51.07 12.77
N ILE A 4 -14.37 -49.76 12.56
CA ILE A 4 -15.05 -48.99 11.50
C ILE A 4 -14.59 -47.51 11.54
N LEU A 5 -14.62 -46.83 10.39
CA LEU A 5 -14.39 -45.40 10.13
C LEU A 5 -15.45 -44.47 10.75
N ALA A 6 -15.07 -43.24 11.09
CA ALA A 6 -15.93 -42.05 11.02
C ALA A 6 -15.00 -40.86 10.74
N GLY A 7 -14.97 -40.24 9.55
CA GLY A 7 -16.13 -39.68 8.87
C GLY A 7 -16.40 -38.25 9.41
N ALA A 8 -15.39 -37.38 9.41
CA ALA A 8 -15.59 -35.97 9.73
C ALA A 8 -16.26 -35.30 8.53
N ALA A 9 -17.51 -34.88 8.72
CA ALA A 9 -18.29 -34.16 7.75
C ALA A 9 -17.58 -32.86 7.34
N VAL A 10 -17.26 -32.72 6.06
CA VAL A 10 -16.88 -31.43 5.49
C VAL A 10 -18.14 -30.59 5.42
N ALA A 11 -18.27 -29.64 6.33
CA ALA A 11 -19.26 -28.57 6.23
C ALA A 11 -18.91 -27.72 5.01
N VAL A 12 -19.59 -27.96 3.90
CA VAL A 12 -19.61 -27.06 2.75
C VAL A 12 -20.43 -25.83 3.16
N ALA A 13 -19.73 -24.79 3.65
CA ALA A 13 -20.28 -23.45 3.71
C ALA A 13 -20.21 -22.85 2.30
N LEU A 14 -21.32 -22.96 1.56
CA LEU A 14 -21.51 -22.21 0.32
C LEU A 14 -21.73 -20.73 0.63
N ASN A 15 -21.07 -19.90 -0.20
CA ASN A 15 -21.43 -18.54 -0.59
C ASN A 15 -21.05 -17.39 0.33
N LEU A 16 -19.92 -16.75 0.01
CA LEU A 16 -19.84 -15.31 -0.30
C LEU A 16 -18.65 -15.05 -1.28
N THR A 17 -18.55 -15.83 -2.36
CA THR A 17 -17.56 -15.64 -3.45
C THR A 17 -18.02 -14.58 -4.47
N ALA A 18 -18.46 -13.43 -3.99
CA ALA A 18 -18.79 -12.29 -4.84
C ALA A 18 -18.27 -11.01 -4.18
N CYS A 19 -16.96 -10.75 -4.32
CA CYS A 19 -16.25 -9.45 -4.23
C CYS A 19 -14.76 -9.57 -3.81
N SER A 20 -14.17 -10.77 -3.70
CA SER A 20 -12.74 -10.92 -3.33
C SER A 20 -11.78 -11.02 -4.52
N THR A 21 -12.28 -11.06 -5.76
CA THR A 21 -11.45 -11.19 -6.97
C THR A 21 -10.88 -9.85 -7.47
N MET A 22 -10.28 -9.06 -6.58
CA MET A 22 -9.23 -8.08 -6.91
C MET A 22 -8.30 -7.87 -5.70
N ALA A 23 -7.91 -8.96 -5.03
CA ALA A 23 -6.72 -8.93 -4.19
C ALA A 23 -5.51 -9.31 -5.05
N THR A 24 -5.09 -8.41 -5.96
CA THR A 24 -3.70 -8.42 -6.40
C THR A 24 -2.84 -8.37 -5.14
N GLN A 25 -1.88 -9.27 -5.04
CA GLN A 25 -1.03 -9.48 -3.88
C GLN A 25 -0.15 -8.24 -3.64
N SER A 26 -0.71 -7.15 -3.11
CA SER A 26 0.07 -6.12 -2.46
C SER A 26 0.86 -6.79 -1.33
N PRO A 27 2.14 -6.43 -1.13
CA PRO A 27 2.88 -6.96 -0.01
C PRO A 27 2.11 -6.66 1.27
N GLN A 28 1.68 -7.69 2.00
CA GLN A 28 0.85 -7.51 3.20
C GLN A 28 1.71 -7.33 4.46
N THR A 29 3.04 -7.51 4.36
CA THR A 29 3.95 -7.33 5.48
C THR A 29 4.42 -5.89 5.56
N TYR A 30 4.59 -5.39 6.78
CA TYR A 30 5.03 -4.02 7.07
C TYR A 30 6.31 -3.66 6.30
N ASP A 31 7.35 -4.50 6.36
CA ASP A 31 8.65 -4.21 5.73
C ASP A 31 8.55 -4.08 4.20
N ALA A 32 7.73 -4.93 3.58
CA ALA A 32 7.58 -4.89 2.13
C ALA A 32 6.76 -3.67 1.67
N VAL A 33 5.77 -3.24 2.45
CA VAL A 33 5.04 -1.98 2.20
C VAL A 33 5.95 -0.77 2.36
N VAL A 34 6.79 -0.75 3.40
CA VAL A 34 7.76 0.34 3.63
C VAL A 34 8.79 0.38 2.50
N ALA A 35 9.35 -0.76 2.11
CA ALA A 35 10.33 -0.84 1.03
C ALA A 35 9.75 -0.34 -0.31
N ASP A 36 8.51 -0.71 -0.62
CA ASP A 36 7.82 -0.24 -1.82
C ASP A 36 7.54 1.27 -1.77
N ALA A 37 7.08 1.80 -0.63
CA ALA A 37 6.86 3.23 -0.44
C ALA A 37 8.15 4.04 -0.61
N VAL A 38 9.27 3.58 -0.01
CA VAL A 38 10.59 4.23 -0.12
C VAL A 38 11.10 4.20 -1.56
N THR A 39 11.01 3.06 -2.22
CA THR A 39 11.45 2.89 -3.61
C THR A 39 10.66 3.80 -4.56
N THR A 40 9.34 3.81 -4.41
CA THR A 40 8.44 4.62 -5.24
C THR A 40 8.60 6.11 -4.97
N ASN A 41 8.82 6.51 -3.71
CA ASN A 41 9.09 7.91 -3.35
C ASN A 41 10.43 8.39 -3.91
N ALA A 42 11.43 7.52 -4.00
CA ALA A 42 12.69 7.83 -4.67
C ALA A 42 12.49 8.04 -6.19
N GLU A 43 11.58 7.30 -6.82
CA GLU A 43 11.17 7.57 -8.21
C GLU A 43 10.43 8.91 -8.33
N ALA A 44 9.47 9.19 -7.45
CA ALA A 44 8.79 10.49 -7.41
C ALA A 44 9.79 11.66 -7.26
N ALA A 45 10.84 11.49 -6.45
CA ALA A 45 11.92 12.48 -6.31
C ALA A 45 12.67 12.71 -7.63
N LYS A 46 12.98 11.64 -8.37
CA LYS A 46 13.62 11.73 -9.70
C LYS A 46 12.72 12.45 -10.71
N LEU A 47 11.40 12.29 -10.59
CA LEU A 47 10.39 12.97 -11.40
C LEU A 47 10.07 14.39 -10.89
N GLY A 48 10.74 14.87 -9.84
CA GLY A 48 10.53 16.21 -9.27
C GLY A 48 9.18 16.41 -8.58
N ASN A 49 8.44 15.35 -8.27
CA ASN A 49 7.08 15.42 -7.73
C ASN A 49 6.98 14.92 -6.29
N ILE A 50 7.59 15.66 -5.36
CA ILE A 50 7.48 15.40 -3.93
C ILE A 50 6.42 16.30 -3.31
N TRP A 51 5.33 15.69 -2.86
CA TRP A 51 4.24 16.41 -2.22
C TRP A 51 4.58 16.75 -0.76
N LYS A 52 4.41 18.03 -0.42
CA LYS A 52 4.60 18.56 0.93
C LYS A 52 3.70 19.78 1.14
N GLN A 53 3.05 19.86 2.31
CA GLN A 53 2.38 21.11 2.70
C GLN A 53 3.38 22.15 3.19
N LYS A 54 3.12 23.43 2.88
CA LYS A 54 3.99 24.56 3.25
C LYS A 54 4.37 24.60 4.74
N LYS A 55 3.44 24.23 5.64
CA LYS A 55 3.66 24.25 7.09
C LYS A 55 4.13 22.91 7.68
N MET A 56 4.20 21.84 6.88
CA MET A 56 4.71 20.55 7.35
C MET A 56 6.24 20.55 7.36
N LYS A 57 6.81 19.92 8.38
CA LYS A 57 8.27 19.73 8.48
C LYS A 57 8.76 18.68 7.47
N LEU A 58 8.05 17.56 7.40
CA LEU A 58 8.32 16.42 6.52
C LEU A 58 7.45 16.47 5.26
N ALA A 59 7.93 15.86 4.17
CA ALA A 59 7.07 15.54 3.04
C ALA A 59 6.03 14.49 3.46
N TYR A 60 4.95 14.35 2.70
CA TYR A 60 3.85 13.46 3.12
C TYR A 60 4.29 12.01 3.29
N VAL A 61 5.04 11.45 2.34
CA VAL A 61 5.51 10.05 2.43
C VAL A 61 6.37 9.87 3.68
N ASP A 62 7.36 10.73 3.90
CA ASP A 62 8.24 10.68 5.07
C ASP A 62 7.47 10.83 6.39
N HIS A 63 6.44 11.69 6.42
CA HIS A 63 5.59 11.86 7.59
C HIS A 63 4.87 10.55 7.95
N TYR A 64 4.29 9.86 6.98
CA TYR A 64 3.59 8.60 7.24
C TYR A 64 4.56 7.45 7.55
N LEU A 65 5.76 7.44 6.96
CA LEU A 65 6.81 6.49 7.34
C LEU A 65 7.27 6.71 8.80
N ASP A 66 7.40 7.97 9.24
CA ASP A 66 7.71 8.29 10.63
C ASP A 66 6.59 7.86 11.60
N LEU A 67 5.31 8.06 11.24
CA LEU A 67 4.17 7.53 12.01
C LEU A 67 4.18 6.00 12.07
N ALA A 68 4.48 5.34 10.95
CA ALA A 68 4.56 3.89 10.84
C ALA A 68 5.67 3.34 11.75
N LYS A 69 6.86 3.95 11.72
CA LYS A 69 7.97 3.61 12.60
C LYS A 69 7.61 3.82 14.07
N LYS A 70 7.02 4.96 14.44
CA LYS A 70 6.60 5.24 15.82
C LYS A 70 5.57 4.27 16.35
N ALA A 71 4.66 3.79 15.50
CA ALA A 71 3.71 2.74 15.87
C ALA A 71 4.41 1.39 16.05
N LYS A 72 5.32 1.03 15.14
CA LYS A 72 6.12 -0.19 15.21
C LYS A 72 6.98 -0.25 16.48
N ASP A 73 7.65 0.86 16.81
CA ASP A 73 8.47 1.00 18.02
C ASP A 73 7.64 0.88 19.32
N LYS A 74 6.31 1.11 19.25
CA LYS A 74 5.36 0.90 20.36
C LYS A 74 4.72 -0.49 20.38
N GLY A 75 5.03 -1.35 19.41
CA GLY A 75 4.40 -2.66 19.23
C GLY A 75 2.98 -2.62 18.67
N ASP A 76 2.52 -1.46 18.16
CA ASP A 76 1.21 -1.34 17.51
C ASP A 76 1.33 -1.71 16.03
N GLU A 77 1.29 -3.01 15.76
CA GLU A 77 1.42 -3.58 14.42
C GLU A 77 0.33 -3.11 13.45
N ALA A 78 -0.90 -2.94 13.96
CA ALA A 78 -2.03 -2.50 13.15
C ALA A 78 -1.86 -1.05 12.69
N ALA A 79 -1.48 -0.15 13.61
CA ALA A 79 -1.19 1.24 13.25
C ALA A 79 0.07 1.34 12.38
N ALA A 80 1.10 0.53 12.64
CA ALA A 80 2.32 0.50 11.83
C ALA A 80 2.00 0.17 10.36
N LEU A 81 1.24 -0.91 10.13
CA LEU A 81 0.86 -1.32 8.78
C LEU A 81 -0.08 -0.30 8.13
N LYS A 82 -1.03 0.28 8.87
CA LYS A 82 -1.92 1.34 8.38
C LYS A 82 -1.12 2.52 7.85
N TRP A 83 -0.17 3.05 8.63
CA TRP A 83 0.62 4.20 8.22
C TRP A 83 1.59 3.89 7.08
N ALA A 84 2.18 2.69 7.06
CA ALA A 84 3.00 2.24 5.94
C ALA A 84 2.19 2.21 4.62
N LYS A 85 0.94 1.72 4.66
CA LYS A 85 0.05 1.70 3.50
C LYS A 85 -0.34 3.09 3.01
N GLU A 86 -0.52 4.07 3.91
CA GLU A 86 -0.74 5.46 3.51
C GLU A 86 0.50 6.07 2.84
N ALA A 87 1.70 5.80 3.38
CA ALA A 87 2.94 6.22 2.75
C ALA A 87 3.08 5.64 1.32
N GLN A 88 2.81 4.34 1.17
CA GLN A 88 2.81 3.64 -0.11
C GLN A 88 1.84 4.29 -1.10
N LYS A 89 0.57 4.45 -0.71
CA LYS A 89 -0.48 5.04 -1.54
C LYS A 89 -0.08 6.42 -2.07
N ILE A 90 0.50 7.26 -1.21
CA ILE A 90 0.91 8.62 -1.60
C ILE A 90 2.12 8.60 -2.54
N ALA A 91 3.10 7.74 -2.29
CA ALA A 91 4.26 7.59 -3.18
C ALA A 91 3.84 7.17 -4.59
N HIS A 92 2.95 6.17 -4.71
CA HIS A 92 2.39 5.74 -5.99
C HIS A 92 1.59 6.86 -6.68
N ALA A 93 0.81 7.63 -5.91
CA ALA A 93 0.04 8.74 -6.46
C ALA A 93 0.94 9.87 -7.01
N GLN A 94 2.08 10.15 -6.37
CA GLN A 94 3.08 11.10 -6.87
C GLN A 94 3.64 10.67 -8.23
N VAL A 95 4.10 9.41 -8.33
CA VAL A 95 4.63 8.87 -9.58
C VAL A 95 3.56 8.85 -10.67
N ALA A 96 2.36 8.38 -10.33
CA ALA A 96 1.24 8.31 -11.29
C ALA A 96 0.86 9.69 -11.82
N GLN A 97 0.85 10.72 -10.98
CA GLN A 97 0.57 12.09 -11.41
C GLN A 97 1.64 12.61 -12.36
N SER A 98 2.92 12.36 -12.09
CA SER A 98 4.01 12.76 -12.99
C SER A 98 3.87 12.08 -14.35
N LYS A 99 3.64 10.76 -14.36
CA LYS A 99 3.50 9.98 -15.59
C LYS A 99 2.25 10.32 -16.39
N ALA A 100 1.14 10.63 -15.71
CA ALA A 100 -0.08 11.07 -16.37
C ALA A 100 0.11 12.37 -17.15
N GLY A 101 1.06 13.22 -16.74
CA GLY A 101 1.41 14.46 -17.44
C GLY A 101 2.28 14.27 -18.69
N GLU A 102 2.97 13.15 -18.84
CA GLU A 102 3.93 12.94 -19.94
C GLU A 102 3.27 12.92 -21.33
N THR A 103 1.99 12.54 -21.40
CA THR A 103 1.23 12.48 -22.65
C THR A 103 0.32 13.69 -22.87
N LEU A 104 0.27 14.60 -21.89
CA LEU A 104 -0.51 15.82 -22.00
C LEU A 104 0.26 16.86 -22.79
N LYS A 105 -0.21 17.13 -24.01
CA LYS A 105 0.21 18.31 -24.76
C LYS A 105 -0.51 19.55 -24.24
N ALA A 106 0.16 20.69 -24.34
CA ALA A 106 -0.53 21.93 -24.12
C ALA A 106 -1.66 22.10 -25.16
N GLY A 107 -2.80 22.67 -24.76
CA GLY A 107 -3.97 22.78 -25.65
C GLY A 107 -3.73 23.61 -26.92
N TRP A 108 -2.61 24.34 -27.01
CA TRP A 108 -2.19 25.09 -28.19
C TRP A 108 -1.22 24.32 -29.10
N GLU A 109 -0.72 23.17 -28.68
CA GLU A 109 0.10 22.28 -29.52
C GLU A 109 -0.84 21.38 -30.33
N LYS A 110 -0.93 21.63 -31.63
CA LYS A 110 -1.71 20.83 -32.59
C LYS A 110 -1.06 19.46 -32.87
#